data_AF-A0A9P5TPF6-F1
#
_entry.id   AF-A0A9P5TPF6-F1
#
_cell.length_a   1.000
_cell.length_b   1.000
_cell.length_c   1.000
_cell.angle_alpha   90.00
_cell.angle_beta   90.00
_cell.angle_gamma   90.00
#
_symmetry.space_group_name_H-M   'P 1'
#
loop_
_entity.id
_entity.type
_entity.pdbx_description
1 polymer ?
#
loop_
_entity_poly.entity_id
_entity_poly.type
_entity_poly.pdbx_seq_one_letter_code
_entity_poly.pdbx_strand_id
1 'polypeptide(L)'
;MTIADLETLPRPLTWTFLRNEPYLARVQVAAITDGETLYVPPHWHEMHDELFRVIKGRLAVMIGKEWRDYVPEDGEIRIPKGVVHSLRGFKGEETIFEERTEPMDPEKEIFFRNLLTDGKVPTSFFYVMTVAYHGDMRPALPGHIKWLERGLVTLVGYYIAPLFGYRVKYEGYKKSI
;
A
#
# COMPACT_ATOMS: atom_id res chain seq x y z
N MET A 1 -2.54 -22.27 28.56
CA MET A 1 -2.66 -21.17 27.60
C MET A 1 -3.98 -21.38 26.88
N THR A 2 -4.99 -20.61 27.22
CA THR A 2 -6.35 -20.79 26.69
C THR A 2 -6.53 -20.01 25.40
N ILE A 3 -7.40 -20.50 24.52
CA ILE A 3 -7.74 -19.92 23.20
C ILE A 3 -8.24 -18.46 23.30
N ALA A 4 -8.57 -17.97 24.50
CA ALA A 4 -9.02 -16.61 24.78
C ALA A 4 -7.91 -15.52 24.77
N ASP A 5 -6.63 -15.87 24.78
CA ASP A 5 -5.53 -14.89 24.81
C ASP A 5 -5.02 -14.46 23.42
N LEU A 6 -5.65 -14.94 22.34
CA LEU A 6 -5.24 -14.65 20.95
C LEU A 6 -6.03 -13.53 20.26
N GLU A 7 -7.01 -12.92 20.94
CA GLU A 7 -7.90 -11.89 20.35
C GLU A 7 -7.63 -10.44 20.78
N THR A 8 -6.58 -10.16 21.58
CA THR A 8 -6.26 -8.80 22.05
C THR A 8 -4.88 -8.29 21.67
N LEU A 9 -4.09 -9.06 20.92
CA LEU A 9 -2.87 -8.50 20.33
C LEU A 9 -3.30 -7.45 19.31
N PRO A 10 -2.84 -6.19 19.44
CA PRO A 10 -3.07 -5.20 18.41
C PRO A 10 -2.52 -5.80 17.12
N ARG A 11 -3.38 -5.99 16.12
CA ARG A 11 -2.87 -6.25 14.77
C ARG A 11 -1.96 -5.07 14.48
N PRO A 12 -0.67 -5.29 14.19
CA PRO A 12 0.29 -4.20 14.07
C PRO A 12 -0.18 -3.18 13.02
N LEU A 13 -0.97 -3.65 12.05
CA LEU A 13 -1.60 -2.88 11.00
C LEU A 13 -3.08 -3.26 10.86
N THR A 14 -3.94 -2.24 10.78
CA THR A 14 -5.36 -2.37 10.40
C THR A 14 -5.65 -1.48 9.20
N TRP A 15 -6.28 -2.04 8.17
CA TRP A 15 -6.80 -1.30 7.01
C TRP A 15 -8.33 -1.28 7.07
N THR A 16 -8.92 -0.10 7.09
CA THR A 16 -10.37 0.09 7.09
C THR A 16 -10.76 0.81 5.81
N PHE A 17 -11.54 0.17 4.94
CA PHE A 17 -12.11 0.86 3.77
C PHE A 17 -13.24 1.78 4.22
N LEU A 18 -13.07 3.06 3.95
CA LEU A 18 -14.05 4.08 4.25
C LEU A 18 -15.11 4.09 3.15
N ARG A 19 -16.36 4.35 3.53
CA ARG A 19 -17.50 4.39 2.60
C ARG A 19 -18.15 5.76 2.70
N ASN A 20 -18.41 6.37 1.55
CA ASN A 20 -19.01 7.71 1.44
C ASN A 20 -18.14 8.81 2.10
N GLU A 21 -16.82 8.62 2.10
CA GLU A 21 -15.83 9.55 2.64
C GLU A 21 -14.93 10.07 1.51
N PRO A 22 -14.27 11.23 1.68
CA PRO A 22 -13.32 11.74 0.69
C PRO A 22 -12.05 10.89 0.60
N TYR A 23 -11.82 10.01 1.58
CA TYR A 23 -10.73 9.04 1.57
C TYR A 23 -11.22 7.62 1.33
N LEU A 24 -10.35 6.81 0.76
CA LEU A 24 -10.65 5.43 0.42
C LEU A 24 -10.40 4.49 1.60
N ALA A 25 -9.26 4.66 2.28
CA ALA A 25 -8.86 3.78 3.36
C ALA A 25 -8.26 4.56 4.53
N ARG A 26 -8.51 4.07 5.73
CA ARG A 26 -7.83 4.47 6.97
C ARG A 26 -6.91 3.35 7.41
N VAL A 27 -5.67 3.72 7.66
CA VAL A 27 -4.60 2.86 8.13
C VAL A 27 -4.31 3.19 9.58
N GLN A 28 -4.33 2.17 10.44
CA GLN A 28 -3.90 2.28 11.82
C GLN A 28 -2.70 1.38 12.04
N VAL A 29 -1.60 1.98 12.48
CA VAL A 29 -0.37 1.32 12.88
C VAL A 29 -0.29 1.36 14.40
N ALA A 30 -0.26 0.21 15.04
CA ALA A 30 -0.20 0.12 16.50
C ALA A 30 1.16 0.59 17.05
N ALA A 31 1.16 1.10 18.28
CA ALA A 31 2.36 1.52 19.01
C ALA A 31 3.19 0.33 19.51
N ILE A 32 3.79 -0.44 18.59
CA ILE A 32 4.62 -1.61 18.91
C ILE A 32 6.11 -1.22 19.03
N THR A 33 6.79 -1.82 20.01
CA THR A 33 8.22 -1.52 20.32
C THR A 33 9.16 -2.67 19.95
N ASP A 34 8.63 -3.88 19.83
CA ASP A 34 9.35 -5.15 19.63
C ASP A 34 9.25 -5.69 18.19
N GLY A 35 8.81 -4.87 17.23
CA GLY A 35 8.68 -5.27 15.83
C GLY A 35 8.85 -4.13 14.84
N GLU A 36 8.64 -4.45 13.57
CA GLU A 36 8.50 -3.47 12.49
C GLU A 36 7.07 -2.91 12.53
N THR A 37 6.93 -1.60 12.58
CA THR A 37 5.62 -0.92 12.69
C THR A 37 4.90 -0.88 11.35
N LEU A 38 5.41 -0.04 10.45
CA LEU A 38 5.01 0.07 9.07
C LEU A 38 6.26 0.38 8.26
N TYR A 39 6.49 -0.39 7.19
CA TYR A 39 7.42 -0.04 6.14
C TYR A 39 6.83 -0.42 4.80
N VAL A 40 6.63 0.57 3.95
CA VAL A 40 6.22 0.37 2.56
C VAL A 40 7.43 0.65 1.68
N PRO A 41 8.00 -0.35 0.99
CA PRO A 41 9.20 -0.18 0.18
C PRO A 41 9.05 0.90 -0.91
N PRO A 42 10.15 1.47 -1.43
CA PRO A 42 10.11 2.40 -2.53
C PRO A 42 9.34 1.87 -3.76
N HIS A 43 8.34 2.62 -4.19
CA HIS A 43 7.50 2.30 -5.34
C HIS A 43 6.96 3.58 -6.00
N TRP A 44 6.28 3.43 -7.14
CA TRP A 44 5.56 4.51 -7.81
C TRP A 44 4.30 3.97 -8.49
N HIS A 45 3.37 4.89 -8.77
CA HIS A 45 2.12 4.64 -9.46
C HIS A 45 2.12 5.27 -10.84
N GLU A 46 1.67 4.54 -11.86
CA GLU A 46 1.73 5.01 -13.26
C GLU A 46 0.55 5.91 -13.60
N MET A 47 -0.63 5.59 -13.08
CA MET A 47 -1.89 6.23 -13.43
C MET A 47 -2.42 7.15 -12.33
N HIS A 48 -2.12 6.83 -11.06
CA HIS A 48 -2.68 7.51 -9.90
C HIS A 48 -1.69 8.44 -9.20
N ASP A 49 -2.14 9.65 -8.88
CA ASP A 49 -1.55 10.38 -7.76
C ASP A 49 -2.04 9.73 -6.46
N GLU A 50 -1.18 9.68 -5.44
CA GLU A 50 -1.57 9.26 -4.10
C GLU A 50 -1.65 10.44 -3.17
N LEU A 51 -2.67 10.45 -2.31
CA LEU A 51 -2.85 11.49 -1.32
C LEU A 51 -3.06 10.89 0.05
N PHE A 52 -2.30 11.40 1.03
CA PHE A 52 -2.32 10.94 2.41
C PHE A 52 -2.71 12.08 3.34
N ARG A 53 -3.36 11.76 4.45
CA ARG A 53 -3.56 12.68 5.56
C ARG A 53 -3.27 11.98 6.87
N VAL A 54 -2.35 12.52 7.66
CA VAL A 54 -2.09 12.00 9.01
C VAL A 54 -3.22 12.47 9.92
N ILE A 55 -3.79 11.55 10.69
CA ILE A 55 -4.88 11.81 11.66
C ILE A 55 -4.34 11.78 13.08
N LYS A 56 -3.36 10.91 13.37
CA LYS A 56 -2.73 10.77 14.68
C LYS A 56 -1.27 10.32 14.55
N GLY A 57 -0.43 10.80 15.46
CA GLY A 57 1.00 10.46 15.49
C GLY A 57 1.73 11.14 14.34
N ARG A 58 2.70 10.45 13.75
CA ARG A 58 3.44 10.94 12.58
C ARG A 58 3.78 9.83 11.60
N LEU A 59 3.87 10.20 10.33
CA LEU A 59 4.22 9.30 9.23
C LEU A 59 5.45 9.84 8.51
N ALA A 60 6.51 9.05 8.41
CA ALA A 60 7.64 9.39 7.55
C ALA A 60 7.27 9.03 6.12
N VAL A 61 7.35 10.01 5.22
CA VAL A 61 7.08 9.83 3.80
C VAL A 61 8.31 10.25 3.02
N MET A 62 8.80 9.35 2.17
CA MET A 62 9.78 9.66 1.16
C MET A 62 9.07 10.13 -0.10
N ILE A 63 9.46 11.27 -0.67
CA ILE A 63 9.01 11.71 -1.99
C ILE A 63 10.26 12.02 -2.84
N GLY A 64 10.43 11.27 -3.92
CA GLY A 64 11.65 11.24 -4.69
C GLY A 64 12.81 10.65 -3.88
N LYS A 65 13.64 11.51 -3.29
CA LYS A 65 14.81 11.12 -2.47
C LYS A 65 14.76 11.70 -1.06
N GLU A 66 13.80 12.57 -0.77
CA GLU A 66 13.74 13.30 0.49
C GLU A 66 12.74 12.64 1.42
N TRP A 67 13.15 12.41 2.65
CA TRP A 67 12.28 11.98 3.73
C TRP A 67 11.82 13.19 4.53
N ARG A 68 10.53 13.22 4.83
CA ARG A 68 9.94 14.16 5.78
C ARG A 68 8.99 13.43 6.71
N ASP A 69 9.01 13.81 7.98
CA ASP A 69 8.02 13.40 8.96
C ASP A 69 6.81 14.33 8.84
N TYR A 70 5.63 13.76 8.66
CA TYR A 70 4.37 14.50 8.57
C TYR A 70 3.50 14.22 9.80
N VAL A 71 2.86 15.28 10.29
CA VAL A 71 1.92 15.28 11.43
C VAL A 71 0.54 15.77 10.98
N PRO A 72 -0.53 15.66 11.80
CA PRO A 72 -1.87 16.07 11.39
C PRO A 72 -1.98 17.52 10.91
N GLU A 73 -1.17 18.42 11.48
CA GLU A 73 -1.16 19.85 11.15
C GLU A 73 -0.61 20.15 9.75
N ASP A 74 0.14 19.23 9.13
CA ASP A 74 0.66 19.39 7.77
C ASP A 74 -0.42 19.25 6.69
N GLY A 75 -1.60 18.72 7.05
CA GLY A 75 -2.72 18.56 6.12
C GLY A 75 -2.57 17.40 5.14
N GLU A 76 -3.10 17.58 3.93
CA GLU A 76 -3.04 16.56 2.87
C GLU A 76 -1.70 16.60 2.13
N ILE A 77 -1.04 15.45 2.09
CA ILE A 77 0.22 15.20 1.40
C ILE A 77 -0.13 14.64 0.03
N ARG A 78 0.33 15.27 -1.05
CA ARG A 78 0.17 14.76 -2.42
C ARG A 78 1.47 14.20 -2.95
N ILE A 79 1.41 12.97 -3.44
CA ILE A 79 2.48 12.29 -4.15
C ILE A 79 2.05 12.17 -5.63
N PRO A 80 2.70 12.93 -6.54
CA PRO A 80 2.37 12.86 -7.95
C PRO A 80 2.69 11.48 -8.55
N LYS A 81 1.87 11.03 -9.51
CA LYS A 81 2.13 9.81 -10.27
C LYS A 81 3.52 9.82 -10.91
N GLY A 82 4.14 8.65 -10.94
CA GLY A 82 5.49 8.48 -11.46
C GLY A 82 6.59 9.05 -10.57
N VAL A 83 6.29 9.52 -9.36
CA VAL A 83 7.29 9.89 -8.35
C VAL A 83 7.49 8.72 -7.40
N VAL A 84 8.74 8.31 -7.21
CA VAL A 84 9.09 7.27 -6.24
C VAL A 84 8.78 7.77 -4.83
N HIS A 85 8.14 6.92 -4.03
CA HIS A 85 7.83 7.21 -2.64
C HIS A 85 7.87 5.95 -1.79
N SER A 86 7.95 6.13 -0.47
CA SER A 86 8.03 5.09 0.54
C SER A 86 7.43 5.62 1.84
N LEU A 87 6.84 4.74 2.64
CA LEU A 87 6.20 5.10 3.91
C LEU A 87 6.88 4.36 5.05
N ARG A 88 7.01 5.01 6.20
CA ARG A 88 7.52 4.39 7.42
C ARG A 88 6.82 4.93 8.68
N GLY A 89 6.44 4.01 9.56
CA GLY A 89 5.97 4.32 10.92
C GLY A 89 7.10 4.42 11.94
N PHE A 90 6.76 4.82 13.17
CA PHE A 90 7.73 5.00 14.25
C PHE A 90 7.50 4.00 15.38
N LYS A 91 8.58 3.38 15.87
CA LYS A 91 8.51 2.40 16.97
C LYS A 91 7.93 3.04 18.23
N GLY A 92 7.00 2.35 18.88
CA GLY A 92 6.34 2.80 20.10
C GLY A 92 5.36 3.96 19.90
N GLU A 93 5.07 4.35 18.66
CA GLU A 93 4.20 5.47 18.35
C GLU A 93 3.02 5.00 17.48
N GLU A 94 1.80 5.18 17.98
CA GLU A 94 0.60 4.89 17.21
C GLU A 94 0.47 5.90 16.08
N THR A 95 0.27 5.41 14.86
CA THR A 95 0.08 6.25 13.68
C THR A 95 -1.25 5.92 13.03
N ILE A 96 -2.08 6.93 12.78
CA ILE A 96 -3.30 6.78 12.00
C ILE A 96 -3.18 7.74 10.82
N PHE A 97 -3.37 7.23 9.61
CA PHE A 97 -3.44 8.05 8.41
C PHE A 97 -4.52 7.54 7.47
N GLU A 98 -5.02 8.43 6.62
CA GLU A 98 -5.98 8.12 5.57
C GLU A 98 -5.33 8.29 4.22
N GLU A 99 -5.76 7.49 3.25
CA GLU A 99 -5.25 7.56 1.89
C GLU A 99 -6.38 7.55 0.86
N ARG A 100 -6.09 8.17 -0.28
CA ARG A 100 -6.90 8.15 -1.48
C ARG A 100 -6.02 8.29 -2.71
N THR A 101 -6.62 8.05 -3.87
CA THR A 101 -5.97 8.32 -5.16
C THR A 101 -6.70 9.39 -5.95
N GLU A 102 -6.00 10.01 -6.88
CA GLU A 102 -6.57 10.80 -7.97
C GLU A 102 -6.15 10.21 -9.32
N PRO A 103 -7.09 9.70 -10.14
CA PRO A 103 -8.55 9.65 -9.91
C PRO A 103 -8.94 8.75 -8.71
N MET A 104 -10.08 9.07 -8.08
CA MET A 104 -10.69 8.21 -7.07
C MET A 104 -11.52 7.16 -7.79
N ASP A 105 -10.95 5.98 -7.97
CA ASP A 105 -11.62 4.85 -8.60
C ASP A 105 -11.54 3.58 -7.72
N PRO A 106 -12.26 2.51 -8.08
CA PRO A 106 -12.28 1.31 -7.26
C PRO A 106 -10.97 0.50 -7.28
N GLU A 107 -10.03 0.81 -8.19
CA GLU A 107 -8.84 -0.02 -8.43
C GLU A 107 -7.93 -0.07 -7.18
N LYS A 108 -7.78 1.05 -6.48
CA LYS A 108 -6.97 1.13 -5.27
C LYS A 108 -7.50 0.24 -4.13
N GLU A 109 -8.83 0.14 -3.98
CA GLU A 109 -9.41 -0.79 -2.99
C GLU A 109 -9.16 -2.24 -3.40
N ILE A 110 -9.35 -2.57 -4.68
CA ILE A 110 -9.11 -3.91 -5.21
C ILE A 110 -7.63 -4.29 -5.05
N PHE A 111 -6.72 -3.35 -5.24
CA PHE A 111 -5.29 -3.50 -4.95
C PHE A 111 -5.08 -3.90 -3.48
N PHE A 112 -5.63 -3.15 -2.52
CA PHE A 112 -5.45 -3.49 -1.10
C PHE A 112 -6.08 -4.82 -0.70
N ARG A 113 -7.23 -5.17 -1.26
CA ARG A 113 -7.86 -6.47 -1.02
C ARG A 113 -6.98 -7.62 -1.50
N ASN A 114 -6.31 -7.46 -2.65
CA ASN A 114 -5.37 -8.45 -3.16
C ASN A 114 -4.03 -8.44 -2.41
N LEU A 115 -3.53 -7.26 -2.01
CA LEU A 115 -2.29 -7.11 -1.25
C LEU A 115 -2.42 -7.63 0.18
N LEU A 116 -3.60 -7.53 0.80
CA LEU A 116 -3.86 -7.98 2.16
C LEU A 116 -4.75 -9.22 2.17
N THR A 117 -4.64 -10.05 1.13
CA THR A 117 -5.42 -11.30 1.04
C THR A 117 -5.16 -12.15 2.27
N ASP A 118 -6.25 -12.62 2.89
CA ASP A 118 -6.24 -13.40 4.13
C ASP A 118 -5.60 -12.66 5.33
N GLY A 119 -5.60 -11.32 5.29
CA GLY A 119 -5.12 -10.44 6.36
C GLY A 119 -3.60 -10.39 6.49
N LYS A 120 -2.85 -10.84 5.47
CA LYS A 120 -1.39 -10.91 5.48
C LYS A 120 -0.82 -10.20 4.26
N VAL A 121 0.32 -9.53 4.46
CA VAL A 121 1.14 -9.04 3.35
C VAL A 121 1.79 -10.26 2.67
N PRO A 122 1.70 -10.40 1.34
CA PRO A 122 2.28 -11.54 0.64
C PRO A 122 3.81 -11.49 0.66
N THR A 123 4.41 -12.66 0.81
CA THR A 123 5.87 -12.85 0.75
C THR A 123 6.32 -13.46 -0.58
N SER A 124 5.40 -13.97 -1.40
CA SER A 124 5.73 -14.53 -2.71
C SER A 124 6.01 -13.42 -3.72
N PHE A 125 7.23 -13.41 -4.25
CA PHE A 125 7.65 -12.47 -5.31
C PHE A 125 6.68 -12.48 -6.50
N PHE A 126 6.29 -13.65 -7.00
CA PHE A 126 5.39 -13.76 -8.15
C PHE A 126 4.01 -13.18 -7.86
N TYR A 127 3.45 -13.47 -6.68
CA TYR A 127 2.16 -12.90 -6.31
C TYR A 127 2.23 -11.39 -6.11
N VAL A 128 3.29 -10.87 -5.49
CA VAL A 128 3.51 -9.42 -5.36
C VAL A 128 3.57 -8.76 -6.75
N MET A 129 4.27 -9.35 -7.71
CA MET A 129 4.32 -8.81 -9.09
C MET A 129 2.95 -8.88 -9.78
N THR A 130 2.17 -9.94 -9.56
CA THR A 130 0.79 -10.04 -10.07
C THR A 130 -0.10 -8.94 -9.50
N VAL A 131 -0.07 -8.71 -8.18
CA VAL A 131 -0.83 -7.62 -7.54
C VAL A 131 -0.35 -6.26 -8.03
N ALA A 132 0.96 -6.06 -8.17
CA ALA A 132 1.55 -4.82 -8.65
C ALA A 132 1.13 -4.49 -10.10
N TYR A 133 1.09 -5.50 -10.97
CA TYR A 133 0.63 -5.35 -12.35
C TYR A 133 -0.82 -4.87 -12.41
N HIS A 134 -1.71 -5.51 -11.65
CA HIS A 134 -3.15 -5.20 -11.67
C HIS A 134 -3.55 -3.97 -10.85
N GLY A 135 -2.73 -3.53 -9.89
CA GLY A 135 -3.05 -2.44 -8.97
C GLY A 135 -2.16 -1.21 -9.13
N ASP A 136 -1.73 -0.92 -10.36
CA ASP A 136 -0.98 0.29 -10.72
C ASP A 136 0.28 0.55 -9.86
N MET A 137 0.95 -0.49 -9.36
CA MET A 137 2.15 -0.32 -8.52
C MET A 137 3.39 -0.79 -9.29
N ARG A 138 4.50 -0.05 -9.15
CA ARG A 138 5.81 -0.41 -9.69
C ARG A 138 6.86 -0.32 -8.60
N PRO A 139 7.55 -1.42 -8.25
CA PRO A 139 8.70 -1.35 -7.36
C PRO A 139 9.77 -0.45 -7.96
N ALA A 140 10.35 0.45 -7.15
CA ALA A 140 11.44 1.29 -7.61
C ALA A 140 12.76 0.51 -7.58
N LEU A 141 13.41 0.42 -8.74
CA LEU A 141 14.72 -0.18 -8.92
C LEU A 141 15.83 0.89 -8.81
N PRO A 142 17.09 0.50 -8.57
CA PRO A 142 18.21 1.43 -8.60
C PRO A 142 18.23 2.26 -9.90
N GLY A 143 18.25 3.58 -9.76
CA GLY A 143 18.26 4.52 -10.90
C GLY A 143 16.88 4.91 -11.45
N HIS A 144 15.79 4.32 -10.94
CA HIS A 144 14.40 4.66 -11.31
C HIS A 144 14.14 4.74 -12.83
N ILE A 145 14.46 3.67 -13.54
CA ILE A 145 14.26 3.57 -14.99
C ILE A 145 12.84 3.04 -15.26
N LYS A 146 11.87 3.95 -15.34
CA LYS A 146 10.42 3.65 -15.40
C LYS A 146 10.02 2.57 -16.40
N TRP A 147 10.59 2.58 -17.61
CA TRP A 147 10.24 1.59 -18.64
C TRP A 147 10.72 0.18 -18.27
N LEU A 148 11.86 0.06 -17.58
CA LEU A 148 12.40 -1.21 -17.11
C LEU A 148 11.57 -1.76 -15.94
N GLU A 149 11.20 -0.90 -14.99
CA GLU A 149 10.36 -1.25 -13.84
C GLU A 149 8.97 -1.73 -14.28
N ARG A 150 8.35 -1.00 -15.22
CA ARG A 150 7.11 -1.41 -15.89
C ARG A 150 7.28 -2.71 -16.66
N GLY A 151 8.36 -2.83 -17.44
CA GLY A 151 8.69 -4.05 -18.19
C GLY A 151 8.81 -5.27 -17.27
N LEU A 152 9.48 -5.13 -16.13
CA LEU A 152 9.62 -6.17 -15.12
C LEU A 152 8.26 -6.60 -14.56
N VAL A 153 7.44 -5.65 -14.10
CA VAL A 153 6.12 -5.94 -13.52
C VAL A 153 5.20 -6.59 -14.56
N THR A 154 5.20 -6.10 -15.79
CA THR A 154 4.41 -6.69 -16.88
C THR A 154 4.90 -8.10 -17.23
N LEU A 155 6.19 -8.29 -17.46
CA LEU A 155 6.74 -9.59 -17.81
C LEU A 155 6.49 -10.63 -16.72
N VAL A 156 6.81 -10.29 -15.47
CA VAL A 156 6.70 -11.23 -14.36
C VAL A 156 5.26 -11.39 -13.91
N GLY A 157 4.56 -10.29 -13.62
CA GLY A 157 3.24 -10.32 -13.01
C GLY A 157 2.13 -10.80 -13.95
N TYR A 158 2.21 -10.46 -15.24
CA TYR A 158 1.19 -10.80 -16.23
C TYR A 158 1.53 -12.04 -17.07
N TYR A 159 2.78 -12.20 -17.52
CA TYR A 159 3.12 -13.32 -18.41
C TYR A 159 3.66 -14.55 -17.66
N ILE A 160 4.57 -14.37 -16.70
CA ILE A 160 5.26 -15.51 -16.06
C ILE A 160 4.46 -16.08 -14.88
N ALA A 161 4.01 -15.23 -13.95
CA ALA A 161 3.37 -15.67 -12.71
C ALA A 161 2.12 -16.54 -12.94
N PRO A 162 1.24 -16.26 -13.94
CA PRO A 162 0.09 -17.13 -14.21
C PRO A 162 0.47 -18.53 -14.69
N LEU A 163 1.64 -18.73 -15.31
CA LEU A 163 2.13 -20.07 -15.68
C LEU A 163 2.40 -20.95 -14.46
N PHE A 164 2.63 -20.33 -13.29
CA PHE A 164 2.79 -20.99 -12.00
C PHE A 164 1.52 -20.95 -11.14
N GLY A 165 0.38 -20.56 -11.73
CA GLY A 165 -0.93 -20.54 -11.06
C GLY A 165 -1.21 -19.29 -10.21
N TYR A 166 -0.33 -18.28 -10.20
CA TYR A 166 -0.59 -17.03 -9.48
C TYR A 166 -1.63 -16.18 -10.21
N ARG A 167 -2.67 -15.77 -9.49
CA ARG A 167 -3.75 -14.89 -9.96
C ARG A 167 -4.25 -14.03 -8.80
N VAL A 168 -4.78 -12.84 -9.11
CA VAL A 168 -5.50 -12.03 -8.12
C VAL A 168 -6.77 -12.77 -7.67
N LYS A 169 -7.13 -12.61 -6.39
CA LYS A 169 -8.36 -13.19 -5.80
C LYS A 169 -9.57 -12.30 -6.05
N TYR A 170 -9.36 -10.99 -5.97
CA TYR A 170 -10.39 -9.99 -6.23
C TYR A 170 -10.16 -9.44 -7.62
N GLU A 171 -10.91 -9.96 -8.58
CA GLU A 171 -11.02 -9.37 -9.91
C GLU A 171 -11.81 -8.06 -9.79
N GLY A 172 -11.50 -7.08 -10.64
CA GLY A 172 -12.17 -5.78 -10.59
C GLY A 172 -13.69 -5.89 -10.65
N TYR A 173 -14.40 -4.84 -10.26
CA TYR A 173 -15.85 -4.79 -10.47
C TYR A 173 -16.10 -4.96 -11.97
N LYS A 174 -16.68 -6.10 -12.38
CA LYS A 174 -17.16 -6.25 -13.76
C LYS A 174 -18.07 -5.05 -14.01
N LYS A 175 -17.69 -4.15 -14.92
CA LYS A 175 -18.66 -3.26 -15.53
C LYS A 175 -19.67 -4.20 -16.19
N SER A 176 -20.82 -4.36 -15.57
CA SER A 176 -21.99 -4.89 -16.25
C SER A 176 -22.21 -3.99 -17.46
N ILE A 177 -21.94 -4.55 -18.64
CA ILE A 177 -22.28 -3.95 -19.93
C ILE A 177 -23.81 -3.93 -20.04
#